data_AF-A0A7R9QCA9-F1
#
_entry.id   AF-A0A7R9QCA9-F1
#
_cell.length_a   1.000
_cell.length_b   1.000
_cell.length_c   1.000
_cell.angle_alpha   90.00
_cell.angle_beta   90.00
_cell.angle_gamma   90.00
#
_symmetry.space_group_name_H-M   'P 1'
#
loop_
_entity.id
_entity.type
_entity.pdbx_description
1 polymer ?
#
loop_
_entity_poly.entity_id
_entity_poly.type
_entity_poly.pdbx_seq_one_letter_code
_entity_poly.pdbx_strand_id
1 'polypeptide(L)'
;MNCEWKIRVPKNHTIILQFIDFKTEDTDHLTISDYTISGYSGHQLPPNLYSASNALTLTFKTDMSVTDRGFKIAYKAKELDPNVTFLASAYNVLIKLNSSDVKTIAMNGDIMSGLMDYNIKDDRIVWFDPQKHKFILKSIESTVDMSDEIDVVGQPNSLLLDWVHDLLYWLDIKSKTIKTENPRDLVINVVKGVLVWSNIGFEANLMQTHLDGSNQSVLYGNNRQAFHLTVDYQTQRYYFIDINDHSLYSIDFDGNNETFILKSKELFDPIISIQFFMTNTIDIDRREFTNRNWI
;
A
#
# COMPACT_ATOMS: atom_id res chain seq x y z
N MET A 1 31.41 10.20 8.47
CA MET A 1 30.82 11.20 7.55
C MET A 1 29.36 10.87 7.32
N ASN A 2 28.50 11.89 7.25
CA ASN A 2 27.07 11.71 6.97
C ASN A 2 26.73 12.49 5.71
N CYS A 3 26.35 11.76 4.65
CA CYS A 3 25.88 12.34 3.40
C CYS A 3 24.37 12.21 3.34
N GLU A 4 23.70 13.27 2.91
CA GLU A 4 22.24 13.28 2.75
C GLU A 4 21.90 13.77 1.33
N TRP A 5 21.04 13.01 0.64
CA TRP A 5 20.50 13.38 -0.66
C TRP A 5 18.99 13.39 -0.60
N LYS A 6 18.40 14.52 -0.99
CA LYS A 6 16.96 14.72 -1.05
C LYS A 6 16.51 14.70 -2.50
N ILE A 7 15.67 13.73 -2.84
CA ILE A 7 15.02 13.63 -4.14
C ILE A 7 13.60 14.15 -3.98
N ARG A 8 13.19 15.06 -4.87
CA ARG A 8 11.82 15.55 -4.97
C ARG A 8 11.39 15.57 -6.42
N VAL A 9 10.21 15.01 -6.67
CA VAL A 9 9.54 15.00 -7.97
C VAL A 9 8.20 15.76 -7.85
N PRO A 10 7.53 16.09 -8.95
CA PRO A 10 6.22 16.75 -8.89
C PRO A 10 5.22 15.96 -8.02
N LYS A 11 4.24 16.64 -7.43
CA LYS A 11 3.31 16.03 -6.45
C LYS A 11 2.50 14.85 -7.00
N ASN A 12 2.32 14.79 -8.30
CA ASN A 12 1.64 13.70 -9.02
C ASN A 12 2.62 12.63 -9.51
N HIS A 13 3.79 12.46 -8.89
CA HIS A 13 4.78 11.47 -9.30
C HIS A 13 5.29 10.66 -8.10
N THR A 14 5.61 9.39 -8.32
CA THR A 14 6.42 8.56 -7.41
C THR A 14 7.87 8.46 -7.92
N ILE A 15 8.79 8.17 -7.00
CA ILE A 15 10.22 8.01 -7.27
C ILE A 15 10.53 6.51 -7.29
N ILE A 16 11.02 6.03 -8.43
CA ILE A 16 11.56 4.67 -8.55
C ILE A 16 13.07 4.76 -8.39
N LEU A 17 13.64 4.13 -7.36
CA LEU A 17 15.08 3.95 -7.23
C LEU A 17 15.53 2.65 -7.86
N GLN A 18 16.60 2.71 -8.62
CA GLN A 18 17.26 1.56 -9.23
C GLN A 18 18.72 1.52 -8.77
N PHE A 19 19.06 0.46 -8.04
CA PHE A 19 20.43 0.18 -7.64
C PHE A 19 21.19 -0.41 -8.82
N ILE A 20 22.30 0.23 -9.19
CA ILE A 20 23.15 -0.13 -10.33
C ILE A 20 24.42 -0.83 -9.84
N ASP A 21 25.01 -0.34 -8.75
CA ASP A 21 26.15 -0.97 -8.06
C ASP A 21 26.00 -0.69 -6.56
N PHE A 22 26.46 -1.62 -5.73
CA PHE A 22 26.42 -1.48 -4.27
C PHE A 22 27.49 -2.35 -3.64
N LYS A 23 28.47 -1.70 -3.01
CA LYS A 23 29.46 -2.34 -2.17
C LYS A 23 29.96 -1.33 -1.13
N THR A 24 29.56 -1.53 0.11
CA THR A 24 29.99 -0.74 1.26
C THR A 24 30.58 -1.67 2.33
N GLU A 25 31.27 -1.11 3.32
CA GLU A 25 31.59 -1.86 4.52
C GLU A 25 30.30 -2.27 5.25
N ASP A 26 30.34 -3.35 6.03
CA ASP A 26 29.17 -3.83 6.76
C ASP A 26 28.69 -2.83 7.84
N THR A 27 29.59 -1.97 8.32
CA THR A 27 29.37 -0.86 9.26
C THR A 27 28.90 0.43 8.61
N ASP A 28 29.03 0.53 7.28
CA ASP A 28 28.62 1.67 6.47
C ASP A 28 27.20 1.46 5.96
N HIS A 29 26.26 2.31 6.38
CA HIS A 29 24.84 2.11 6.13
C HIS A 29 24.23 3.20 5.25
N LEU A 30 23.56 2.77 4.18
CA LEU A 30 22.65 3.59 3.40
C LEU A 30 21.21 3.40 3.88
N THR A 31 20.59 4.43 4.46
CA THR A 31 19.17 4.45 4.82
C THR A 31 18.37 5.27 3.82
N ILE A 32 17.09 4.94 3.65
CA ILE A 32 16.17 5.60 2.72
C ILE A 32 14.91 5.94 3.49
N SER A 33 14.42 7.18 3.47
CA SER A 33 13.38 7.68 4.39
C SER A 33 12.10 6.85 4.45
N ASP A 34 11.71 6.25 3.34
CA ASP A 34 10.46 5.48 3.22
C ASP A 34 10.67 4.01 3.62
N TYR A 35 11.92 3.61 3.91
CA TYR A 35 12.35 2.23 4.09
C TYR A 35 13.27 2.05 5.31
N THR A 36 13.27 0.82 5.83
CA THR A 36 14.25 0.24 6.78
C THR A 36 15.00 1.18 7.75
N ILE A 37 14.75 0.97 9.05
CA ILE A 37 15.48 1.63 10.14
C ILE A 37 16.97 1.21 10.19
N SER A 38 17.31 -0.01 9.72
CA SER A 38 18.66 -0.58 9.78
C SER A 38 19.58 -0.22 8.60
N GLY A 39 19.03 0.28 7.49
CA GLY A 39 19.80 0.59 6.27
C GLY A 39 20.35 -0.63 5.51
N TYR A 40 20.93 -0.36 4.34
CA TYR A 40 21.64 -1.31 3.48
C TYR A 40 23.14 -1.20 3.71
N SER A 41 23.84 -2.33 3.80
CA SER A 41 25.31 -2.41 3.89
C SER A 41 25.85 -3.68 3.26
N GLY A 42 27.18 -3.79 3.12
CA GLY A 42 27.85 -4.95 2.55
C GLY A 42 27.87 -4.95 1.01
N HIS A 43 27.79 -6.15 0.42
CA HIS A 43 28.08 -6.38 -1.01
C HIS A 43 26.88 -6.86 -1.83
N GLN A 44 25.73 -7.07 -1.21
CA GLN A 44 24.53 -7.50 -1.89
C GLN A 44 23.82 -6.30 -2.52
N LEU A 45 23.55 -6.38 -3.83
CA LEU A 45 22.83 -5.34 -4.54
C LEU A 45 21.37 -5.26 -4.02
N PRO A 46 20.92 -4.09 -3.52
CA PRO A 46 19.54 -3.93 -3.06
C PRO A 46 18.53 -4.00 -4.22
N PRO A 47 17.26 -4.34 -3.94
CA PRO A 47 16.21 -4.33 -4.95
C PRO A 47 15.84 -2.89 -5.36
N ASN A 48 15.14 -2.77 -6.50
CA ASN A 48 14.53 -1.49 -6.88
C ASN A 48 13.44 -1.10 -5.87
N LEU A 49 13.33 0.19 -5.59
CA LEU A 49 12.42 0.72 -4.56
C LEU A 49 11.47 1.77 -5.15
N TYR A 50 10.31 1.95 -4.52
CA TYR A 50 9.24 2.85 -4.95
C TYR A 50 8.82 3.77 -3.81
N SER A 51 9.10 5.06 -3.89
CA SER A 51 8.75 5.98 -2.81
C SER A 51 7.25 6.01 -2.52
N ALA A 52 6.92 6.06 -1.23
CA ALA A 52 5.56 6.23 -0.73
C ALA A 52 5.00 7.62 -1.05
N SER A 53 5.87 8.61 -1.25
CA SER A 53 5.50 9.99 -1.59
C SER A 53 6.27 10.52 -2.80
N ASN A 54 6.04 11.78 -3.18
CA ASN A 54 6.81 12.47 -4.22
C ASN A 54 8.18 12.99 -3.74
N ALA A 55 8.59 12.62 -2.54
CA ALA A 55 9.87 12.99 -1.95
C ALA A 55 10.51 11.77 -1.28
N LEU A 56 11.83 11.67 -1.37
CA LEU A 56 12.61 10.58 -0.78
C LEU A 56 13.95 11.11 -0.30
N THR A 57 14.39 10.70 0.89
CA THR A 57 15.70 11.10 1.44
C THR A 57 16.58 9.89 1.59
N LEU A 58 17.78 9.94 1.01
CA LEU A 58 18.82 8.92 1.15
C LEU A 58 19.87 9.46 2.12
N THR A 59 20.23 8.68 3.13
CA THR A 59 21.28 9.04 4.10
C THR A 59 22.32 7.96 4.14
N PHE A 60 23.57 8.30 3.81
CA PHE A 60 24.70 7.40 3.96
C PHE A 60 25.53 7.80 5.18
N LYS A 61 25.69 6.87 6.12
CA LYS A 61 26.52 7.02 7.31
C LYS A 61 27.72 6.08 7.17
N THR A 62 28.91 6.66 7.23
CA THR A 62 30.17 5.92 7.21
C THR A 62 31.08 6.39 8.35
N ASP A 63 31.87 5.49 8.92
CA ASP A 63 32.92 5.86 9.87
C ASP A 63 34.24 6.26 9.18
N MET A 64 34.29 6.19 7.84
CA MET A 64 35.44 6.47 6.96
C MET A 64 36.61 5.52 7.15
N SER A 65 36.42 4.42 7.87
CA SER A 65 37.34 3.28 7.83
C SER A 65 37.05 2.45 6.55
N VAL A 66 37.97 1.55 6.19
CA VAL A 66 37.90 0.62 5.03
C VAL A 66 37.00 1.07 3.86
N THR A 67 37.57 1.79 2.90
CA THR A 67 36.80 2.26 1.73
C THR A 67 36.56 1.15 0.72
N ASP A 68 35.32 1.00 0.30
CA ASP A 68 34.92 0.16 -0.82
C ASP A 68 34.38 1.00 -2.00
N ARG A 69 33.84 0.35 -3.04
CA ARG A 69 33.42 1.05 -4.28
C ARG A 69 32.19 1.96 -4.12
N GLY A 70 31.50 1.91 -2.98
CA GLY A 70 30.33 2.72 -2.70
C GLY A 70 29.08 2.19 -3.40
N PHE A 71 28.16 3.09 -3.73
CA PHE A 71 26.90 2.73 -4.38
C PHE A 71 26.57 3.66 -5.54
N LYS A 72 25.89 3.10 -6.54
CA LYS A 72 25.37 3.85 -7.68
C LYS A 72 23.88 3.59 -7.78
N ILE A 73 23.10 4.67 -7.67
CA ILE A 73 21.64 4.64 -7.72
C ILE A 73 21.15 5.60 -8.80
N ALA A 74 20.30 5.11 -9.69
CA ALA A 74 19.49 5.95 -10.57
C ALA A 74 18.10 6.13 -10.00
N TYR A 75 17.44 7.23 -10.33
CA TYR A 75 16.02 7.42 -10.01
C TYR A 75 15.21 7.81 -11.25
N LYS A 76 13.94 7.43 -11.26
CA LYS A 76 12.95 7.87 -12.26
C LYS A 76 11.74 8.46 -11.54
N ALA A 77 11.27 9.60 -12.04
CA ALA A 77 9.95 10.13 -11.69
C ALA A 77 8.92 9.40 -12.55
N LYS A 78 7.95 8.74 -11.93
CA LYS A 78 6.82 8.12 -12.62
C LYS A 78 5.56 8.88 -12.29
N GLU A 79 4.93 9.45 -13.30
CA GLU A 79 3.65 10.13 -13.17
C GLU A 79 2.59 9.14 -12.66
N LEU A 80 1.80 9.60 -11.71
CA LEU A 80 0.66 8.90 -11.15
C LEU A 80 -0.54 9.21 -12.02
N ASP A 81 -1.29 8.18 -12.40
CA ASP A 81 -2.54 8.38 -13.13
C ASP A 81 -3.46 9.25 -12.27
N PRO A 82 -3.89 10.43 -12.75
CA PRO A 82 -4.77 11.32 -12.00
C PRO A 82 -6.15 10.68 -11.74
N ASN A 83 -6.46 9.60 -12.45
CA ASN A 83 -7.68 8.86 -12.27
C ASN A 83 -7.47 7.82 -11.16
N VAL A 84 -8.14 8.05 -10.05
CA VAL A 84 -8.10 7.21 -8.86
C VAL A 84 -8.58 5.81 -9.23
N THR A 85 -7.70 4.81 -9.16
CA THR A 85 -8.10 3.42 -9.34
C THR A 85 -8.25 2.66 -8.04
N PHE A 86 -9.38 1.97 -7.88
CA PHE A 86 -9.59 0.99 -6.82
C PHE A 86 -9.77 -0.40 -7.44
N LEU A 87 -9.36 -1.43 -6.71
CA LEU A 87 -9.98 -2.73 -6.87
C LEU A 87 -11.05 -2.86 -5.80
N ALA A 88 -12.29 -2.98 -6.26
CA ALA A 88 -13.38 -3.47 -5.43
C ALA A 88 -13.60 -4.94 -5.81
N SER A 89 -13.75 -5.80 -4.83
CA SER A 89 -14.41 -7.08 -5.08
C SER A 89 -15.91 -6.86 -4.89
N ALA A 90 -16.73 -7.38 -5.80
CA ALA A 90 -18.19 -7.44 -5.68
C ALA A 90 -18.67 -8.72 -6.38
N TYR A 91 -19.50 -9.53 -5.73
CA TYR A 91 -20.01 -10.80 -6.27
C TYR A 91 -18.93 -11.69 -6.91
N ASN A 92 -17.78 -11.88 -6.25
CA ASN A 92 -16.66 -12.69 -6.77
C ASN A 92 -15.95 -12.09 -8.01
N VAL A 93 -16.24 -10.83 -8.35
CA VAL A 93 -15.65 -10.12 -9.48
C VAL A 93 -14.76 -9.00 -8.98
N LEU A 94 -13.55 -8.94 -9.51
CA LEU A 94 -12.67 -7.78 -9.37
C LEU A 94 -13.04 -6.69 -10.36
N ILE A 95 -13.25 -5.50 -9.82
CA ILE A 95 -13.64 -4.33 -10.59
C ILE A 95 -12.57 -3.27 -10.40
N LYS A 96 -11.96 -2.89 -11.52
CA LYS A 96 -11.11 -1.71 -11.64
C LYS A 96 -12.02 -0.50 -11.77
N LEU A 97 -12.06 0.33 -10.73
CA LEU A 97 -12.83 1.56 -10.74
C LEU A 97 -11.89 2.72 -11.05
N ASN A 98 -11.98 3.32 -12.23
CA ASN A 98 -11.30 4.56 -12.54
C ASN A 98 -12.27 5.75 -12.42
N SER A 99 -11.76 6.98 -12.31
CA SER A 99 -12.60 8.20 -12.22
C SER A 99 -13.60 8.35 -13.38
N SER A 100 -13.31 7.75 -14.54
CA SER A 100 -14.11 7.82 -15.77
C SER A 100 -14.66 6.49 -16.25
N ASP A 101 -14.18 5.34 -15.75
CA ASP A 101 -14.47 4.03 -16.32
C ASP A 101 -14.48 2.91 -15.28
N VAL A 102 -15.42 1.97 -15.44
CA VAL A 102 -15.52 0.75 -14.64
C VAL A 102 -15.15 -0.43 -15.53
N LYS A 103 -14.07 -1.15 -15.20
CA LYS A 103 -13.65 -2.34 -15.95
C LYS A 103 -13.70 -3.58 -15.07
N THR A 104 -14.51 -4.55 -15.48
CA THR A 104 -14.49 -5.91 -14.92
C THR A 104 -13.18 -6.59 -15.32
N ILE A 105 -12.37 -6.98 -14.32
CA ILE A 105 -11.12 -7.74 -14.53
C ILE A 105 -11.40 -9.25 -14.58
N ALA A 106 -12.56 -9.69 -14.08
CA ALA A 106 -13.06 -11.06 -14.01
C ALA A 106 -12.32 -12.00 -13.05
N MET A 107 -13.09 -12.67 -12.19
CA MET A 107 -12.72 -13.92 -11.51
C MET A 107 -13.97 -14.81 -11.34
N ASN A 108 -13.76 -16.12 -11.37
CA ASN A 108 -14.70 -17.14 -10.92
C ASN A 108 -14.12 -17.71 -9.61
N GLY A 109 -14.53 -17.20 -8.45
CA GLY A 109 -14.08 -17.73 -7.16
C GLY A 109 -14.57 -16.91 -5.96
N ASP A 110 -14.85 -17.59 -4.85
CA ASP A 110 -15.40 -16.99 -3.62
C ASP A 110 -14.37 -16.08 -2.91
N ILE A 111 -14.26 -14.82 -3.32
CA ILE A 111 -13.38 -13.83 -2.68
C ILE A 111 -14.05 -13.38 -1.37
N MET A 112 -13.41 -13.70 -0.24
CA MET A 112 -13.86 -13.23 1.07
C MET A 112 -13.39 -11.78 1.30
N SER A 113 -14.28 -10.95 1.84
CA SER A 113 -14.00 -9.55 2.17
C SER A 113 -12.83 -9.41 3.15
N GLY A 114 -11.90 -8.49 2.89
CA GLY A 114 -10.74 -8.20 3.76
C GLY A 114 -9.54 -9.13 3.59
N LEU A 115 -9.59 -10.11 2.68
CA LEU A 115 -8.51 -11.08 2.43
C LEU A 115 -7.94 -10.97 1.02
N MET A 116 -7.65 -9.73 0.63
CA MET A 116 -7.12 -9.40 -0.68
C MET A 116 -6.05 -8.33 -0.51
N ASP A 117 -5.06 -8.34 -1.39
CA ASP A 117 -4.08 -7.27 -1.56
C ASP A 117 -3.56 -7.26 -3.00
N TYR A 118 -2.86 -6.21 -3.43
CA TYR A 118 -2.27 -6.14 -4.77
C TYR A 118 -0.87 -5.58 -4.73
N ASN A 119 -0.06 -6.25 -5.50
CA ASN A 119 1.34 -6.00 -5.68
C ASN A 119 1.54 -5.05 -6.87
N ILE A 120 1.87 -3.80 -6.57
CA ILE A 120 2.17 -2.80 -7.60
C ILE A 120 3.46 -3.09 -8.37
N LYS A 121 4.41 -3.83 -7.77
CA LYS A 121 5.72 -4.08 -8.37
C LYS A 121 5.62 -5.00 -9.59
N ASP A 122 4.67 -5.92 -9.58
CA ASP A 122 4.51 -6.95 -10.61
C ASP A 122 3.07 -7.10 -11.16
N ASP A 123 2.17 -6.17 -10.81
CA ASP A 123 0.79 -6.11 -11.28
C ASP A 123 0.00 -7.41 -11.00
N ARG A 124 0.20 -7.94 -9.79
CA ARG A 124 -0.49 -9.14 -9.31
C ARG A 124 -1.44 -8.82 -8.18
N ILE A 125 -2.60 -9.45 -8.18
CA ILE A 125 -3.47 -9.48 -7.02
C ILE A 125 -3.23 -10.76 -6.23
N VAL A 126 -3.27 -10.65 -4.90
CA VAL A 126 -3.28 -11.76 -3.96
C VAL A 126 -4.63 -11.81 -3.25
N TRP A 127 -5.21 -13.00 -3.11
CA TRP A 127 -6.42 -13.19 -2.30
C TRP A 127 -6.45 -14.55 -1.61
N PHE A 128 -7.24 -14.69 -0.55
CA PHE A 128 -7.49 -15.99 0.09
C PHE A 128 -8.61 -16.76 -0.62
N ASP A 129 -8.32 -17.98 -1.04
CA ASP A 129 -9.31 -18.96 -1.52
C ASP A 129 -9.74 -19.87 -0.35
N PRO A 130 -11.00 -19.77 0.12
CA PRO A 130 -11.48 -20.56 1.25
C PRO A 130 -11.67 -22.04 0.92
N GLN A 131 -11.88 -22.40 -0.35
CA GLN A 131 -12.07 -23.79 -0.78
C GLN A 131 -10.73 -24.51 -0.84
N LYS A 132 -9.70 -23.85 -1.37
CA LYS A 132 -8.33 -24.38 -1.42
C LYS A 132 -7.57 -24.23 -0.11
N HIS A 133 -7.99 -23.30 0.75
CA HIS A 133 -7.26 -22.88 1.94
C HIS A 133 -5.85 -22.35 1.64
N LYS A 134 -5.75 -21.49 0.63
CA LYS A 134 -4.48 -20.93 0.15
C LYS A 134 -4.63 -19.47 -0.22
N PHE A 135 -3.52 -18.72 -0.19
CA PHE A 135 -3.45 -17.45 -0.91
C PHE A 135 -3.12 -17.73 -2.37
N ILE A 136 -3.87 -17.12 -3.28
CA ILE A 136 -3.69 -17.21 -4.72
C ILE A 136 -3.16 -15.87 -5.21
N LEU A 137 -2.09 -15.90 -6.00
CA LEU A 137 -1.51 -14.72 -6.64
C LEU A 137 -1.72 -14.82 -8.14
N LYS A 138 -2.29 -13.79 -8.77
CA LYS A 138 -2.55 -13.78 -10.21
C LYS A 138 -2.26 -12.41 -10.81
N SER A 139 -1.62 -12.40 -11.99
CA SER A 139 -1.43 -11.18 -12.78
C SER A 139 -2.76 -10.68 -13.32
N ILE A 140 -2.98 -9.36 -13.27
CA ILE A 140 -4.21 -8.71 -13.75
C ILE A 140 -4.25 -8.63 -15.29
N GLU A 141 -3.10 -8.50 -15.94
CA GLU A 141 -3.00 -8.35 -17.41
C GLU A 141 -2.75 -9.67 -18.16
N SER A 142 -2.32 -10.73 -17.48
CA SER A 142 -2.02 -12.01 -18.13
C SER A 142 -3.29 -12.75 -18.55
N THR A 143 -3.41 -13.06 -19.85
CA THR A 143 -4.41 -14.00 -20.38
C THR A 143 -4.08 -15.46 -20.07
N VAL A 144 -2.91 -15.73 -19.50
CA VAL A 144 -2.45 -17.07 -19.11
C VAL A 144 -2.83 -17.29 -17.64
N ASP A 145 -3.56 -18.37 -17.37
CA ASP A 145 -3.93 -18.88 -16.04
C ASP A 145 -2.71 -19.47 -15.31
N MET A 146 -1.65 -18.68 -15.13
CA MET A 146 -0.60 -18.99 -14.17
C MET A 146 -0.90 -18.24 -12.88
N SER A 147 -1.06 -18.99 -11.79
CA SER A 147 -1.22 -18.46 -10.45
C SER A 147 -0.21 -19.10 -9.51
N ASP A 148 0.45 -18.29 -8.69
CA ASP A 148 1.22 -18.82 -7.57
C ASP A 148 0.27 -19.10 -6.40
N GLU A 149 0.56 -20.15 -5.64
CA GLU A 149 -0.22 -20.54 -4.46
C GLU A 149 0.67 -20.58 -3.22
N ILE A 150 0.17 -20.01 -2.12
CA ILE A 150 0.85 -20.01 -0.81
C ILE A 150 -0.05 -20.71 0.19
N ASP A 151 0.50 -21.69 0.90
CA ASP A 151 -0.23 -22.42 1.95
C ASP A 151 -0.54 -21.50 3.13
N VAL A 152 -1.78 -21.56 3.61
CA VAL A 152 -2.26 -20.76 4.75
C VAL A 152 -2.22 -21.61 6.01
N VAL A 153 -1.72 -21.02 7.10
CA VAL A 153 -1.82 -21.60 8.44
C VAL A 153 -2.88 -20.82 9.22
N GLY A 154 -3.83 -21.55 9.81
CA GLY A 154 -4.86 -20.98 10.66
C GLY A 154 -6.07 -20.46 9.89
N GLN A 155 -6.75 -19.44 10.41
CA GLN A 155 -7.89 -18.81 9.74
C GLN A 155 -7.61 -17.33 9.53
N PRO A 156 -7.21 -16.92 8.30
CA PRO A 156 -6.89 -15.53 8.03
C PRO A 156 -8.18 -14.70 8.06
N ASN A 157 -8.12 -13.53 8.69
CA ASN A 157 -9.21 -12.56 8.74
C ASN A 157 -8.85 -11.22 8.08
N SER A 158 -7.55 -10.94 7.94
CA SER A 158 -7.05 -9.78 7.21
C SER A 158 -5.75 -10.17 6.50
N LEU A 159 -5.52 -9.57 5.34
CA LEU A 159 -4.32 -9.72 4.53
C LEU A 159 -3.65 -8.34 4.37
N LEU A 160 -2.33 -8.30 4.51
CA LEU A 160 -1.51 -7.13 4.21
C LEU A 160 -0.30 -7.59 3.41
N LEU A 161 -0.12 -7.02 2.22
CA LEU A 161 1.03 -7.24 1.37
C LEU A 161 2.00 -6.08 1.52
N ASP A 162 3.23 -6.40 1.88
CA ASP A 162 4.37 -5.51 1.73
C ASP A 162 5.05 -5.80 0.40
N TRP A 163 4.64 -5.06 -0.63
CA TRP A 163 5.16 -5.17 -2.00
C TRP A 163 6.64 -4.78 -2.12
N VAL A 164 7.21 -4.14 -1.09
CA VAL A 164 8.59 -3.66 -1.09
C VAL A 164 9.51 -4.82 -0.77
N HIS A 165 9.16 -5.56 0.28
CA HIS A 165 9.95 -6.67 0.80
C HIS A 165 9.48 -8.04 0.26
N ASP A 166 8.47 -8.05 -0.63
CA ASP A 166 7.80 -9.25 -1.12
C ASP A 166 7.28 -10.14 0.04
N LEU A 167 6.75 -9.49 1.10
CA LEU A 167 6.25 -10.17 2.31
C LEU A 167 4.73 -10.11 2.36
N LEU A 168 4.12 -11.26 2.68
CA LEU A 168 2.69 -11.39 2.88
C LEU A 168 2.39 -11.61 4.36
N TYR A 169 1.62 -10.72 4.96
CA TYR A 169 1.17 -10.79 6.35
C TYR A 169 -0.31 -11.10 6.39
N TRP A 170 -0.74 -11.93 7.34
CA TRP A 170 -2.16 -12.11 7.62
C TRP A 170 -2.41 -12.19 9.12
N LEU A 171 -3.58 -11.70 9.53
CA LEU A 171 -4.04 -11.78 10.92
C LEU A 171 -4.95 -13.00 11.09
N ASP A 172 -4.63 -13.87 12.07
CA ASP A 172 -5.53 -14.90 12.59
C ASP A 172 -6.09 -14.43 13.94
N ILE A 173 -7.33 -13.92 13.95
CA ILE A 173 -7.92 -13.25 15.13
C ILE A 173 -8.53 -14.25 16.12
N LYS A 174 -8.07 -15.51 16.16
CA LYS A 174 -8.34 -16.34 17.35
C LYS A 174 -7.65 -15.79 18.62
N SER A 175 -6.66 -14.90 18.48
CA SER A 175 -6.07 -14.11 19.57
C SER A 175 -6.83 -12.80 19.81
N LYS A 176 -7.83 -12.84 20.70
CA LYS A 176 -8.57 -11.64 21.15
C LYS A 176 -7.62 -10.62 21.81
N THR A 177 -7.19 -9.55 21.13
CA THR A 177 -6.45 -8.47 21.81
C THR A 177 -6.50 -7.09 21.14
N ILE A 178 -7.68 -6.65 20.70
CA ILE A 178 -7.99 -5.21 20.69
C ILE A 178 -9.32 -5.03 21.41
N LYS A 179 -9.29 -4.38 22.59
CA LYS A 179 -10.49 -4.01 23.34
C LYS A 179 -11.03 -2.70 22.77
N THR A 180 -11.82 -2.73 21.71
CA THR A 180 -12.59 -1.56 21.24
C THR A 180 -14.06 -1.92 21.07
N GLU A 181 -14.91 -0.90 21.15
CA GLU A 181 -16.34 -1.04 20.91
C GLU A 181 -16.58 -1.15 19.39
N ASN A 182 -16.60 -2.40 18.91
CA ASN A 182 -17.02 -2.77 17.54
C ASN A 182 -16.10 -2.29 16.39
N PRO A 183 -14.81 -2.69 16.38
CA PRO A 183 -13.90 -2.41 15.27
C PRO A 183 -14.33 -3.23 14.05
N ARG A 184 -14.45 -2.59 12.89
CA ARG A 184 -14.85 -3.26 11.64
C ARG A 184 -13.69 -3.54 10.70
N ASP A 185 -12.92 -2.52 10.36
CA ASP A 185 -11.76 -2.62 9.48
C ASP A 185 -10.60 -1.79 10.02
N LEU A 186 -9.37 -2.09 9.59
CA LEU A 186 -8.16 -1.41 10.05
C LEU A 186 -7.13 -1.25 8.93
N VAL A 187 -6.39 -0.15 9.01
CA VAL A 187 -5.25 0.13 8.13
C VAL A 187 -4.09 0.69 8.95
N ILE A 188 -2.87 0.47 8.47
CA ILE A 188 -1.68 1.11 9.01
C ILE A 188 -1.41 2.36 8.17
N ASN A 189 -1.04 3.47 8.80
CA ASN A 189 -0.43 4.60 8.12
C ASN A 189 1.04 4.72 8.57
N VAL A 190 1.93 4.15 7.76
CA VAL A 190 3.38 4.14 8.05
C VAL A 190 4.00 5.54 8.02
N VAL A 191 3.45 6.48 7.25
CA VAL A 191 3.96 7.85 7.14
C VAL A 191 3.70 8.63 8.43
N LYS A 192 2.53 8.43 9.03
CA LYS A 192 2.15 9.05 10.31
C LYS A 192 2.56 8.22 11.53
N GLY A 193 2.96 6.96 11.33
CA GLY A 193 3.30 6.05 12.42
C GLY A 193 2.09 5.70 13.29
N VAL A 194 0.91 5.55 12.68
CA VAL A 194 -0.36 5.27 13.39
C VAL A 194 -1.09 4.08 12.81
N LEU A 195 -1.87 3.41 13.66
CA LEU A 195 -2.90 2.45 13.27
C LEU A 195 -4.24 3.17 13.27
N VAL A 196 -5.02 2.99 12.21
CA VAL A 196 -6.34 3.58 12.02
C VAL A 196 -7.37 2.48 11.87
N TRP A 197 -8.53 2.62 12.52
CA TRP A 197 -9.61 1.65 12.39
C TRP A 197 -10.97 2.31 12.40
N SER A 198 -11.96 1.62 11.84
CA SER A 198 -13.35 2.07 11.86
C SER A 198 -14.11 1.43 13.02
N ASN A 199 -14.86 2.26 13.76
CA ASN A 199 -15.90 1.83 14.66
C ASN A 199 -17.26 2.06 14.00
N ILE A 200 -18.11 1.04 14.01
CA ILE A 200 -19.47 1.10 13.43
C ILE A 200 -20.53 1.01 14.52
N GLY A 201 -21.70 1.61 14.29
CA GLY A 201 -22.80 1.65 15.27
C GLY A 201 -23.28 3.07 15.62
N PHE A 202 -23.73 3.26 16.87
CA PHE A 202 -24.38 4.49 17.32
C PHE A 202 -23.46 5.73 17.30
N GLU A 203 -22.16 5.54 17.51
CA GLU A 203 -21.13 6.60 17.45
C GLU A 203 -20.06 6.24 16.42
N ALA A 204 -20.48 6.02 15.17
CA ALA A 204 -19.57 5.58 14.12
C ALA A 204 -18.47 6.63 13.84
N ASN A 205 -17.22 6.18 13.85
CA ASN A 205 -16.06 7.04 13.69
C ASN A 205 -14.85 6.26 13.15
N LEU A 206 -13.84 7.01 12.69
CA LEU A 206 -12.51 6.48 12.50
C LEU A 206 -11.65 6.90 13.70
N MET A 207 -10.99 5.93 14.30
CA MET A 207 -10.05 6.12 15.38
C MET A 207 -8.64 5.98 14.86
N GLN A 208 -7.69 6.58 15.57
CA GLN A 208 -6.28 6.35 15.38
C GLN A 208 -5.55 6.17 16.70
N THR A 209 -4.42 5.48 16.66
CA THR A 209 -3.48 5.35 17.77
C THR A 209 -2.06 5.24 17.22
N HIS A 210 -1.06 5.67 17.97
CA HIS A 210 0.33 5.39 17.59
C HIS A 210 0.56 3.87 17.52
N LEU A 211 1.56 3.43 16.74
CA LEU A 211 1.85 1.99 16.60
C LEU A 211 2.22 1.28 17.93
N ASP A 212 2.65 2.02 18.94
CA ASP A 212 2.89 1.54 20.31
C ASP A 212 1.62 1.48 21.19
N GLY A 213 0.46 1.87 20.62
CA GLY A 213 -0.83 1.94 21.30
C GLY A 213 -1.07 3.22 22.09
N SER A 214 -0.12 4.17 22.10
CA SER A 214 -0.27 5.45 22.80
C SER A 214 -1.08 6.47 22.00
N ASN A 215 -1.53 7.54 22.67
CA ASN A 215 -2.15 8.71 22.04
C ASN A 215 -3.38 8.39 21.16
N GLN A 216 -4.22 7.49 21.65
CA GLN A 216 -5.47 7.12 21.00
C GLN A 216 -6.42 8.33 20.91
N SER A 217 -6.95 8.58 19.71
CA SER A 217 -7.85 9.70 19.44
C SER A 217 -8.83 9.40 18.31
N VAL A 218 -9.90 10.20 18.20
CA VAL A 218 -10.80 10.18 17.03
C VAL A 218 -10.10 10.89 15.88
N LEU A 219 -9.89 10.17 14.77
CA LEU A 219 -9.37 10.73 13.52
C LEU A 219 -10.49 11.44 12.73
N TYR A 220 -11.65 10.79 12.64
CA TYR A 220 -12.77 11.28 11.82
C TYR A 220 -14.11 10.94 12.45
N GLY A 221 -14.96 11.95 12.69
CA GLY A 221 -16.17 11.83 13.51
C GLY A 221 -17.44 12.41 12.89
N ASN A 222 -17.78 11.99 11.67
CA ASN A 222 -18.99 12.45 10.96
C ASN A 222 -20.14 11.42 10.94
N ASN A 223 -20.14 10.46 11.88
CA ASN A 223 -21.13 9.36 11.94
C ASN A 223 -21.22 8.52 10.66
N ARG A 224 -20.12 8.47 9.89
CA ARG A 224 -19.99 7.62 8.70
C ARG A 224 -19.81 6.18 9.13
N GLN A 225 -20.61 5.26 8.57
CA GLN A 225 -20.48 3.82 8.84
C GLN A 225 -19.42 3.22 7.92
N ALA A 226 -18.15 3.60 8.15
CA ALA A 226 -17.01 3.19 7.34
C ALA A 226 -16.76 1.67 7.48
N PHE A 227 -17.24 0.88 6.52
CA PHE A 227 -17.16 -0.58 6.59
C PHE A 227 -15.84 -1.13 6.10
N HIS A 228 -15.24 -0.45 5.12
CA HIS A 228 -13.96 -0.78 4.56
C HIS A 228 -13.07 0.43 4.55
N LEU A 229 -11.80 0.25 4.89
CA LEU A 229 -10.78 1.28 4.93
C LEU A 229 -9.62 0.88 4.03
N THR A 230 -9.10 1.84 3.29
CA THR A 230 -7.84 1.68 2.56
C THR A 230 -7.06 2.98 2.56
N VAL A 231 -5.76 2.90 2.32
CA VAL A 231 -4.83 4.03 2.44
C VAL A 231 -4.14 4.27 1.11
N ASP A 232 -4.10 5.53 0.70
CA ASP A 232 -3.28 6.01 -0.41
C ASP A 232 -2.18 6.90 0.14
N TYR A 233 -0.96 6.36 0.18
CA TYR A 233 0.22 7.05 0.67
C TYR A 233 0.66 8.21 -0.23
N GLN A 234 0.31 8.18 -1.51
CA GLN A 234 0.75 9.18 -2.47
C GLN A 234 -0.10 10.43 -2.38
N THR A 235 -1.43 10.27 -2.41
CA THR A 235 -2.34 11.40 -2.21
C THR A 235 -2.49 11.77 -0.73
N GLN A 236 -1.94 10.95 0.17
CA GLN A 236 -2.02 11.10 1.63
C GLN A 236 -3.47 11.12 2.11
N ARG A 237 -4.25 10.13 1.63
CA ARG A 237 -5.67 10.01 1.92
C ARG A 237 -6.05 8.63 2.39
N TYR A 238 -7.02 8.58 3.29
CA TYR A 238 -7.79 7.38 3.57
C TYR A 238 -9.03 7.36 2.68
N TYR A 239 -9.40 6.19 2.20
CA TYR A 239 -10.64 5.96 1.47
C TYR A 239 -11.51 4.97 2.22
N PHE A 240 -12.81 5.20 2.23
CA PHE A 240 -13.76 4.31 2.89
C PHE A 240 -15.13 4.29 2.24
N ILE A 241 -15.81 3.16 2.37
CA ILE A 241 -17.21 2.98 1.95
C ILE A 241 -18.12 3.19 3.15
N ASP A 242 -19.09 4.10 3.02
CA ASP A 242 -20.21 4.22 3.96
C ASP A 242 -21.35 3.27 3.55
N ILE A 243 -21.74 2.36 4.44
CA ILE A 243 -22.79 1.36 4.16
C ILE A 243 -24.19 1.94 4.07
N ASN A 244 -24.45 3.06 4.74
CA ASN A 244 -25.80 3.61 4.83
C ASN A 244 -26.21 4.26 3.51
N ASP A 245 -25.26 4.93 2.86
CA ASP A 245 -25.51 5.66 1.63
C ASP A 245 -24.92 5.01 0.38
N HIS A 246 -24.18 3.90 0.54
CA HIS A 246 -23.50 3.18 -0.54
C HIS A 246 -22.58 4.10 -1.36
N SER A 247 -21.72 4.85 -0.66
CA SER A 247 -20.80 5.79 -1.31
C SER A 247 -19.38 5.64 -0.82
N LEU A 248 -18.45 5.87 -1.74
CA LEU A 248 -17.02 5.95 -1.50
C LEU A 248 -16.63 7.39 -1.19
N TYR A 249 -15.97 7.57 -0.06
CA TYR A 249 -15.44 8.83 0.40
C TYR A 249 -13.92 8.74 0.56
N SER A 250 -13.30 9.91 0.63
CA SER A 250 -11.91 10.04 1.05
C SER A 250 -11.73 11.17 2.04
N ILE A 251 -10.76 11.06 2.92
CA ILE A 251 -10.30 12.10 3.85
C ILE A 251 -8.78 12.16 3.78
N ASP A 252 -8.17 13.30 4.09
CA ASP A 252 -6.71 13.36 4.23
C ASP A 252 -6.23 12.62 5.49
N PHE A 253 -4.91 12.43 5.59
CA PHE A 253 -4.29 11.77 6.75
C PHE A 253 -4.51 12.46 8.09
N ASP A 254 -4.97 13.72 8.09
CA ASP A 254 -5.29 14.47 9.31
C ASP A 254 -6.79 14.42 9.64
N GLY A 255 -7.57 13.61 8.90
CA GLY A 255 -9.00 13.42 9.12
C GLY A 255 -9.87 14.52 8.52
N ASN A 256 -9.31 15.38 7.67
CA ASN A 256 -9.99 16.54 7.12
C ASN A 256 -10.32 16.35 5.63
N ASN A 257 -10.92 17.41 5.04
CA ASN A 257 -11.17 17.51 3.62
C ASN A 257 -11.93 16.29 3.06
N GLU A 258 -13.08 15.94 3.64
CA GLU A 258 -13.92 14.87 3.09
C GLU A 258 -14.25 15.17 1.61
N THR A 259 -13.98 14.21 0.74
CA THR A 259 -14.33 14.28 -0.68
C THR A 259 -15.18 13.08 -1.04
N PHE A 260 -16.36 13.35 -1.59
CA PHE A 260 -17.19 12.34 -2.24
C PHE A 260 -16.53 11.89 -3.55
N ILE A 261 -16.39 10.58 -3.74
CA ILE A 261 -15.80 9.98 -4.95
C ILE A 261 -16.90 9.46 -5.87
N LEU A 262 -17.69 8.49 -5.39
CA LEU A 262 -18.77 7.90 -6.18
C LEU A 262 -19.82 7.23 -5.27
N LYS A 263 -21.03 7.09 -5.80
CA LYS A 263 -22.12 6.35 -5.17
C LYS A 263 -22.60 5.25 -6.12
N SER A 264 -22.68 4.02 -5.63
CA SER A 264 -23.21 2.90 -6.39
C SER A 264 -23.68 1.80 -5.47
N LYS A 265 -25.00 1.57 -5.46
CA LYS A 265 -25.56 0.46 -4.71
C LYS A 265 -25.14 -0.89 -5.30
N GLU A 266 -25.06 -0.99 -6.63
CA GLU A 266 -24.65 -2.23 -7.31
C GLU A 266 -23.20 -2.63 -6.98
N LEU A 267 -22.31 -1.66 -6.75
CA LEU A 267 -20.91 -1.93 -6.41
C LEU A 267 -20.70 -2.19 -4.91
N PHE A 268 -21.54 -1.60 -4.05
CA PHE A 268 -21.32 -1.59 -2.60
C PHE A 268 -22.39 -2.35 -1.79
N ASP A 269 -23.31 -3.06 -2.46
CA ASP A 269 -24.33 -3.90 -1.85
C ASP A 269 -24.54 -5.20 -2.67
N PRO A 270 -24.13 -6.39 -2.17
CA PRO A 270 -23.62 -6.67 -0.83
C PRO A 270 -22.18 -6.20 -0.65
N ILE A 271 -21.86 -5.81 0.59
CA ILE A 271 -20.61 -5.15 0.92
C ILE A 271 -19.43 -6.11 0.79
N ILE A 272 -18.50 -5.79 -0.10
CA ILE A 272 -17.32 -6.59 -0.37
C ILE A 272 -16.13 -5.60 -0.50
N SER A 273 -15.00 -5.99 0.08
CA SER A 273 -13.76 -5.22 0.28
C SER A 273 -13.43 -4.18 -0.80
N ILE A 274 -13.05 -2.97 -0.37
CA ILE A 274 -12.33 -2.04 -1.24
C ILE A 274 -10.86 -2.03 -0.87
N GLN A 275 -10.02 -1.95 -1.88
CA GLN A 275 -8.62 -1.71 -1.68
C GLN A 275 -8.11 -0.77 -2.75
N PHE A 276 -7.38 0.24 -2.30
CA PHE A 276 -6.79 1.21 -3.17
C PHE A 276 -5.56 0.57 -3.82
N PHE A 277 -5.57 0.54 -5.14
CA PHE A 277 -4.45 0.07 -5.91
C PHE A 277 -4.22 1.06 -7.02
N MET A 278 -3.06 1.70 -6.95
CA MET A 278 -2.61 2.57 -8.02
C MET A 278 -2.70 1.82 -9.33
N THR A 279 -3.41 2.40 -10.30
CA THR A 279 -3.08 2.12 -11.68
C THR A 279 -1.96 3.02 -12.07
N ASN A 280 -0.80 2.42 -12.15
CA ASN A 280 0.15 2.86 -13.13
C ASN A 280 -0.40 2.48 -14.50
N THR A 281 -1.08 3.37 -15.22
CA THR A 281 -1.19 3.20 -16.66
C THR A 281 0.23 3.13 -17.22
N ILE A 282 0.61 1.98 -17.76
CA ILE A 282 1.86 1.81 -18.48
C ILE A 282 1.69 2.57 -19.78
N ASP A 283 2.14 3.82 -19.81
CA ASP A 283 2.63 4.38 -21.06
C ASP A 283 4.14 4.16 -21.08
N ILE A 284 4.59 3.29 -21.99
CA ILE A 284 6.02 3.06 -22.24
C ILE A 284 6.55 4.29 -22.97
N ASP A 285 6.70 5.41 -22.29
CA ASP A 285 7.49 6.50 -22.84
C ASP A 285 8.97 6.16 -22.61
N ARG A 286 9.59 5.66 -23.69
CA ARG A 286 11.04 5.53 -23.82
C ARG A 286 11.63 6.94 -23.86
N ARG A 287 11.83 7.58 -22.71
CA ARG A 287 12.72 8.74 -22.63
C ARG A 287 13.32 8.97 -21.23
N GLU A 288 14.65 8.88 -21.26
CA GLU A 288 15.68 9.46 -20.39
C GLU A 288 15.70 9.13 -18.89
N PHE A 289 16.50 8.10 -18.56
CA PHE A 289 17.14 8.00 -17.25
C PHE A 289 18.12 9.16 -17.09
N THR A 290 17.93 10.01 -16.09
CA THR A 290 18.97 10.96 -15.67
C THR A 290 20.07 10.21 -14.94
N ASN A 291 21.14 9.85 -15.65
CA ASN A 291 22.35 9.31 -15.03
C ASN A 291 23.03 10.40 -14.20
N ARG A 292 22.95 10.31 -12.87
CA ARG A 292 23.91 10.97 -11.99
C ARG A 292 24.79 9.90 -11.35
N ASN A 293 26.10 10.04 -11.50
CA ASN A 293 27.06 9.26 -10.74
C ASN A 293 27.13 9.88 -9.34
N TRP A 294 26.75 9.11 -8.34
CA TRP A 294 26.98 9.44 -6.94
C TRP A 294 28.22 8.62 -6.51
N ILE A 295 29.19 9.31 -5.92
CA ILE A 295 30.46 8.73 -5.44
C ILE A 295 30.19 8.00 -4.12
#